data_AF-A0A7G1IG55-F1
#
_entry.id   AF-A0A7G1IG55-F1
#
_cell.length_a   1.000
_cell.length_b   1.000
_cell.length_c   1.000
_cell.angle_alpha   90.00
_cell.angle_beta   90.00
_cell.angle_gamma   90.00
#
_symmetry.space_group_name_H-M   'P 1'
#
loop_
_entity.id
_entity.type
_entity.pdbx_description
1 polymer ?
#
loop_
_entity_poly.entity_id
_entity_poly.type
_entity_poly.pdbx_seq_one_letter_code
_entity_poly.pdbx_strand_id
1 'polypeptide(L)'
;MGLAKPPSKGWATTPVTEICFVRISSNRRLTQVSTGVAQLEALSSLPGHEFWPDDVPLVVGVDGDRGVVSTHGLVADRHLIALATRYGGGLITFDAALADSASAGVIAML
;
A
#
# COMPACT_ATOMS: atom_id res chain seq x y z
N MET A 1 21.22 -0.24 20.54
CA MET A 1 19.77 0.00 20.55
C MET A 1 19.55 1.41 20.01
N GLY A 2 19.48 1.55 18.69
CA GLY A 2 19.34 2.85 18.02
C GLY A 2 17.90 3.31 18.12
N LEU A 3 17.69 4.54 18.57
CA LEU A 3 16.38 5.16 18.65
C LEU A 3 15.79 5.24 17.23
N ALA A 4 14.65 4.56 17.02
CA ALA A 4 13.92 4.62 15.77
C ALA A 4 13.60 6.09 15.45
N LYS A 5 13.95 6.51 14.23
CA LYS A 5 13.56 7.81 13.69
C LYS A 5 12.02 7.91 13.78
N PRO A 6 11.45 8.97 14.36
CA PRO A 6 10.00 9.15 14.33
C PRO A 6 9.55 9.17 12.87
N PRO A 7 8.45 8.49 12.50
CA PRO A 7 8.02 8.42 11.11
C PRO A 7 7.83 9.86 10.59
N SER A 8 8.50 10.18 9.49
CA SER A 8 8.23 11.41 8.76
C SER A 8 6.73 11.48 8.44
N LYS A 9 6.12 12.65 8.60
CA LYS A 9 4.72 12.94 8.22
C LYS A 9 4.51 12.86 6.69
N GLY A 10 4.76 11.70 6.11
CA GLY A 10 4.63 11.44 4.68
C GLY A 10 3.76 10.21 4.44
N TRP A 11 3.46 9.96 3.18
CA TRP A 11 2.68 8.83 2.70
C TRP A 11 3.30 8.34 1.41
N ALA A 12 3.06 7.09 1.06
CA ALA A 12 3.64 6.50 -0.13
C ALA A 12 2.60 5.80 -0.99
N THR A 13 2.87 5.78 -2.29
CA THR A 13 2.22 4.87 -3.24
C THR A 13 3.21 3.83 -3.72
N THR A 14 2.68 2.73 -4.22
CA THR A 14 3.40 1.62 -4.86
C THR A 14 2.77 1.36 -6.23
N PRO A 15 3.43 0.63 -7.14
CA PRO A 15 2.81 0.25 -8.41
C PRO A 15 1.42 -0.37 -8.23
N VAL A 16 1.25 -1.23 -7.21
CA VAL A 16 -0.03 -1.89 -6.94
C VAL A 16 -1.10 -0.88 -6.49
N THR A 17 -0.77 0.06 -5.59
CA THR A 17 -1.76 1.05 -5.15
C THR A 17 -2.16 2.00 -6.28
N GLU A 18 -1.22 2.41 -7.14
CA GLU A 18 -1.49 3.31 -8.27
C GLU A 18 -2.35 2.63 -9.34
N ILE A 19 -2.03 1.39 -9.71
CA ILE A 19 -2.83 0.58 -10.65
C ILE A 19 -4.25 0.40 -10.11
N CYS A 20 -4.40 0.06 -8.84
CA CYS A 20 -5.70 -0.12 -8.21
C CYS A 20 -6.47 1.19 -8.13
N PHE A 21 -5.81 2.30 -7.76
CA PHE A 21 -6.42 3.62 -7.73
C PHE A 21 -6.99 3.99 -9.09
N VAL A 22 -6.19 3.95 -10.15
CA VAL A 22 -6.64 4.30 -11.51
C VAL A 22 -7.78 3.37 -11.95
N ARG A 23 -7.69 2.06 -11.66
CA ARG A 23 -8.74 1.10 -12.04
C ARG A 23 -10.07 1.39 -11.34
N ILE A 24 -10.04 1.82 -10.07
CA ILE A 24 -11.24 2.10 -9.26
C ILE A 24 -11.80 3.49 -9.56
N SER A 25 -10.94 4.50 -9.68
CA SER A 25 -11.34 5.88 -9.99
C SER A 25 -11.84 6.04 -11.43
N SER A 26 -11.47 5.11 -12.30
CA SER A 26 -11.94 5.04 -13.69
C SER A 26 -13.13 4.09 -13.81
N ASN A 27 -14.34 4.63 -13.83
CA ASN A 27 -15.54 3.86 -14.12
C ASN A 27 -15.92 4.08 -15.58
N ARG A 28 -15.92 3.03 -16.41
CA ARG A 28 -16.25 3.11 -17.85
C ARG A 28 -17.56 3.84 -18.17
N ARG A 29 -18.50 3.96 -17.21
CA ARG A 29 -19.77 4.67 -17.37
C ARG A 29 -19.71 6.15 -16.95
N LEU A 30 -18.71 6.58 -16.18
CA LEU A 30 -18.68 7.89 -15.52
C LEU A 30 -17.37 8.66 -15.72
N THR A 31 -16.22 7.98 -15.77
CA THR A 31 -14.89 8.61 -15.79
C THR A 31 -13.92 7.84 -16.70
N GLN A 32 -13.12 8.57 -17.47
CA GLN A 32 -12.11 8.00 -18.36
C GLN A 32 -10.82 7.63 -17.59
N VAL A 33 -10.04 6.68 -18.12
CA VAL A 33 -8.74 6.29 -17.55
C VAL A 33 -7.80 7.49 -17.44
N SER A 34 -7.80 8.38 -18.44
CA SER A 34 -7.03 9.63 -18.43
C SER A 34 -7.37 10.52 -17.23
N THR A 35 -8.64 10.56 -16.80
CA THR A 35 -9.05 11.30 -15.61
C THR A 35 -8.46 10.67 -14.34
N GLY A 36 -8.51 9.33 -14.23
CA GLY A 36 -7.92 8.62 -13.09
C GLY A 36 -6.40 8.82 -13.01
N VAL A 37 -5.70 8.84 -14.15
CA VAL A 37 -4.27 9.14 -14.21
C VAL A 37 -3.99 10.57 -13.78
N ALA A 38 -4.74 11.56 -14.30
CA ALA A 38 -4.55 12.96 -13.89
C ALA A 38 -4.83 13.19 -12.40
N GLN A 39 -5.80 12.47 -11.82
CA GLN A 39 -6.05 12.49 -10.37
C GLN A 39 -4.89 11.90 -9.58
N LEU A 40 -4.30 10.79 -10.05
CA LEU A 40 -3.13 10.20 -9.43
C LEU A 40 -1.94 11.17 -9.47
N GLU A 41 -1.66 11.79 -10.62
CA GLU A 41 -0.59 12.78 -10.76
C GLU A 41 -0.78 13.96 -9.79
N ALA A 42 -2.02 14.45 -9.66
CA ALA A 42 -2.34 15.52 -8.72
C ALA A 42 -2.11 15.10 -7.27
N LEU A 43 -2.54 13.89 -6.88
CA LEU A 43 -2.32 13.37 -5.53
C LEU A 43 -0.82 13.18 -5.25
N SER A 44 -0.08 12.55 -6.16
CA SER A 44 1.36 12.32 -6.00
C SER A 44 2.19 13.62 -5.98
N SER A 45 1.63 14.75 -6.45
CA SER A 45 2.27 16.06 -6.33
C SER A 45 2.16 16.69 -4.93
N LEU A 46 1.32 16.14 -4.05
CA LEU A 46 1.12 16.68 -2.71
C LEU A 46 2.36 16.49 -1.81
N PRO A 47 2.66 17.45 -0.90
CA PRO A 47 3.80 17.35 -0.01
C PRO A 47 3.81 16.06 0.82
N GLY A 48 4.99 15.45 0.93
CA GLY A 48 5.20 14.24 1.72
C GLY A 48 4.82 12.94 1.01
N HIS A 49 4.44 12.99 -0.27
CA HIS A 49 4.34 11.80 -1.12
C HIS A 49 5.72 11.23 -1.48
N GLU A 50 5.84 9.91 -1.46
CA GLU A 50 6.94 9.16 -2.06
C GLU A 50 6.40 7.99 -2.90
N PHE A 51 7.08 7.67 -3.99
CA PHE A 51 6.81 6.45 -4.73
C PHE A 51 7.78 5.34 -4.32
N TRP A 52 7.26 4.21 -3.85
CA TRP A 52 8.03 3.03 -3.50
C TRP A 52 7.94 1.97 -4.61
N PRO A 53 9.04 1.69 -5.33
CA PRO A 53 9.03 0.62 -6.33
C PRO A 53 8.82 -0.73 -5.66
N ASP A 54 8.14 -1.63 -6.36
CA ASP A 54 7.98 -3.01 -5.93
C ASP A 54 9.26 -3.79 -6.19
N ASP A 55 10.04 -3.96 -5.13
CA ASP A 55 11.28 -4.72 -5.08
C ASP A 55 11.20 -5.87 -4.07
N VAL A 56 9.98 -6.29 -3.71
CA VAL A 56 9.74 -7.46 -2.88
C VAL A 56 9.75 -8.70 -3.78
N PRO A 57 10.70 -9.64 -3.60
CA PRO A 57 10.72 -10.87 -4.38
C PRO A 57 9.57 -11.78 -3.95
N LEU A 58 8.86 -12.40 -4.90
CA LEU A 58 7.67 -13.24 -4.64
C LEU A 58 6.54 -12.45 -3.95
N VAL A 59 5.46 -13.14 -3.55
CA VAL A 59 4.25 -12.49 -3.00
C VAL A 59 4.50 -11.79 -1.67
N VAL A 60 5.35 -12.29 -0.78
CA VAL A 60 5.56 -11.69 0.56
C VAL A 60 7.03 -11.52 0.91
N GLY A 61 7.93 -11.56 -0.07
CA GLY A 61 9.36 -11.59 0.20
C GLY A 61 9.88 -13.00 0.46
N VAL A 62 11.20 -13.09 0.57
CA VAL A 62 11.88 -14.34 0.96
C VAL A 62 11.68 -14.66 2.44
N ASP A 63 11.62 -13.63 3.28
CA ASP A 63 11.52 -13.74 4.74
C ASP A 63 10.08 -13.58 5.27
N GLY A 64 9.11 -13.30 4.38
CA GLY A 64 7.72 -13.14 4.79
C GLY A 64 7.04 -14.47 5.09
N ASP A 65 6.15 -14.46 6.08
CA ASP A 65 5.38 -15.65 6.45
C ASP A 65 4.32 -15.98 5.39
N ARG A 66 4.63 -16.99 4.57
CA ARG A 66 3.75 -17.49 3.51
C ARG A 66 2.50 -18.16 4.06
N GLY A 67 2.54 -18.68 5.29
CA GLY A 67 1.38 -19.28 5.95
C GLY A 67 0.26 -18.27 6.24
N VAL A 68 0.60 -16.97 6.31
CA VAL A 68 -0.35 -15.87 6.53
C VAL A 68 -1.13 -15.53 5.25
N VAL A 69 -0.64 -15.91 4.07
CA VAL A 69 -1.38 -15.81 2.79
C VAL A 69 -2.33 -17.01 2.68
N SER A 70 -3.31 -17.06 3.57
CA SER A 70 -4.21 -18.21 3.74
C SER A 70 -5.42 -18.19 2.81
N THR A 71 -5.72 -17.04 2.20
CA THR A 71 -6.84 -16.89 1.25
C THR A 71 -6.42 -16.04 0.05
N HIS A 72 -7.12 -16.23 -1.08
CA HIS A 72 -6.90 -15.44 -2.29
C HIS A 72 -7.11 -13.93 -2.08
N GLY A 73 -8.02 -13.55 -1.17
CA GLY A 73 -8.31 -12.14 -0.86
C GLY A 73 -7.14 -11.42 -0.20
N LEU A 74 -6.34 -12.14 0.58
CA LEU A 74 -5.22 -11.56 1.34
C LEU A 74 -3.92 -11.44 0.52
N VAL A 75 -3.88 -11.96 -0.71
CA VAL A 75 -2.63 -12.00 -1.52
C VAL A 75 -2.09 -10.59 -1.75
N ALA A 76 -2.94 -9.66 -2.20
CA ALA A 76 -2.53 -8.28 -2.44
C ALA A 76 -2.21 -7.54 -1.13
N ASP A 77 -3.02 -7.74 -0.11
CA ASP A 77 -2.85 -7.08 1.19
C ASP A 77 -1.53 -7.48 1.86
N ARG A 78 -1.20 -8.78 1.87
CA ARG A 78 0.06 -9.27 2.44
C ARG A 78 1.27 -8.84 1.63
N HIS A 79 1.13 -8.73 0.31
CA HIS A 79 2.18 -8.16 -0.51
C HIS A 79 2.43 -6.68 -0.18
N LEU A 80 1.37 -5.88 -0.05
CA LEU A 80 1.48 -4.47 0.35
C LEU A 80 2.07 -4.29 1.76
N ILE A 81 1.75 -5.19 2.70
CA ILE A 81 2.35 -5.20 4.04
C ILE A 81 3.85 -5.53 3.98
N ALA A 82 4.24 -6.54 3.20
CA ALA A 82 5.64 -6.89 3.02
C ALA A 82 6.44 -5.72 2.42
N LEU A 83 5.86 -5.04 1.43
CA LEU A 83 6.44 -3.86 0.82
C LEU A 83 6.54 -2.69 1.80
N ALA A 84 5.46 -2.36 2.53
CA ALA A 84 5.49 -1.32 3.55
C ALA A 84 6.54 -1.59 4.63
N THR A 85 6.63 -2.83 5.10
CA THR A 85 7.63 -3.26 6.09
C THR A 85 9.05 -3.08 5.56
N ARG A 86 9.29 -3.42 4.29
CA ARG A 86 10.59 -3.27 3.63
C ARG A 86 11.06 -1.82 3.58
N TYR A 87 10.16 -0.88 3.33
CA TYR A 87 10.47 0.56 3.33
C TYR A 87 10.43 1.18 4.74
N GLY A 88 10.23 0.37 5.79
CA GLY A 88 10.16 0.85 7.18
C GLY A 88 8.89 1.65 7.50
N GLY A 89 7.84 1.48 6.71
CA GLY A 89 6.53 2.09 6.90
C GLY A 89 5.46 1.12 7.39
N GLY A 90 4.21 1.56 7.31
CA GLY A 90 3.02 0.76 7.62
C GLY A 90 1.97 0.91 6.52
N LEU A 91 1.06 -0.05 6.44
CA LEU A 91 -0.07 -0.01 5.52
C LEU A 91 -1.23 0.76 6.15
N ILE A 92 -1.76 1.75 5.44
CA ILE A 92 -3.03 2.38 5.81
C ILE A 92 -4.13 1.82 4.89
N THR A 93 -5.22 1.32 5.46
CA THR A 93 -6.31 0.66 4.72
C THR A 93 -7.68 1.23 5.08
N PHE A 94 -8.65 1.05 4.18
CA PHE A 94 -10.08 1.27 4.47
C PHE A 94 -10.83 -0.03 4.84
N ASP A 95 -10.14 -1.17 4.80
CA ASP A 95 -10.70 -2.47 5.17
C ASP A 95 -10.53 -2.70 6.69
N ALA A 96 -11.64 -2.62 7.40
CA ALA A 96 -11.67 -2.83 8.86
C ALA A 96 -11.24 -4.25 9.25
N ALA A 97 -11.60 -5.27 8.46
CA ALA A 97 -11.23 -6.65 8.75
C ALA A 97 -9.71 -6.86 8.60
N LEU A 98 -9.09 -6.20 7.61
CA LEU A 98 -7.64 -6.21 7.46
C LEU A 98 -6.94 -5.49 8.61
N ALA A 99 -7.45 -4.32 9.02
CA ALA A 99 -6.90 -3.53 10.13
C ALA A 99 -6.95 -4.29 11.46
N ASP A 100 -8.05 -5.00 11.74
CA ASP A 100 -8.23 -5.80 12.97
C ASP A 100 -7.29 -7.02 13.03
N SER A 101 -6.74 -7.46 11.89
CA SER A 101 -5.84 -8.62 11.82
C SER A 101 -4.37 -8.31 12.18
N ALA A 102 -4.05 -7.04 12.49
CA ALA A 102 -2.67 -6.56 12.56
C ALA A 102 -2.07 -6.54 13.96
N SER A 103 -0.77 -6.84 14.06
CA SER A 103 0.05 -6.42 15.19
C SER A 103 0.23 -4.89 15.14
N ALA A 104 0.06 -4.22 16.29
CA ALA A 104 0.14 -2.76 16.40
C ALA A 104 1.40 -2.20 15.72
N GLY A 105 1.22 -1.29 14.75
CA GLY A 105 2.30 -0.56 14.07
C GLY A 105 2.55 -0.93 12.60
N VAL A 106 1.98 -2.03 12.09
CA VAL A 106 2.19 -2.49 10.69
C VAL A 106 1.01 -2.17 9.77
N ILE A 107 -0.21 -2.18 10.30
CA ILE A 107 -1.44 -1.79 9.58
C ILE A 107 -2.24 -0.84 10.46
N ALA A 108 -2.82 0.19 9.86
CA ALA A 108 -3.77 1.10 10.50
C ALA A 108 -4.97 1.36 9.59
N MET A 109 -6.12 1.67 10.19
CA MET A 109 -7.30 2.16 9.47
C MET A 109 -7.17 3.67 9.21
N LEU A 110 -7.60 4.15 8.03
CA LEU A 110 -7.71 5.59 7.72
C LEU A 110 -8.98 6.22 8.30
#